data_AF-A0A351JMX2-F1
#
_entry.id   AF-A0A351JMX2-F1
#
_cell.length_a   1.000
_cell.length_b   1.000
_cell.length_c   1.000
_cell.angle_alpha   90.00
_cell.angle_beta   90.00
_cell.angle_gamma   90.00
#
_symmetry.space_group_name_H-M   'P 1'
#
loop_
_entity.id
_entity.type
_entity.pdbx_description
1 polymer ?
#
loop_
_entity_poly.entity_id
_entity_poly.type
_entity_poly.pdbx_seq_one_letter_code
_entity_poly.pdbx_strand_id
1 'polypeptide(L)'
;MDCRCPLGELSSQQGKPVRVPNSEQDVIEERKLRDYFPSSSHPIGRFKAAFFAGLGYCQADWAKLEEDIRTQHLPHEAQESDGPYGRKYRIGAPIVG
;
A
#
# COMPACT_ATOMS: atom_id res chain seq x y z
N MET A 1 20.51 -24.49 -18.10
CA MET A 1 19.73 -24.46 -16.84
C MET A 1 18.59 -23.47 -17.03
N ASP A 2 17.47 -23.97 -17.53
CA ASP A 2 16.28 -23.18 -17.84
C ASP A 2 15.46 -22.96 -16.58
N CYS A 3 15.65 -21.81 -15.93
CA CYS A 3 14.83 -21.37 -14.82
C CYS A 3 13.49 -20.82 -15.33
N ARG A 4 12.62 -21.73 -15.76
CA ARG A 4 11.22 -21.43 -16.07
C ARG A 4 10.46 -21.31 -14.75
N CYS A 5 10.43 -20.11 -14.18
CA CYS A 5 9.54 -19.82 -13.06
C CYS A 5 8.09 -19.94 -13.56
N PRO A 6 7.25 -20.84 -13.01
CA PRO A 6 5.83 -20.78 -13.26
C PRO A 6 5.33 -19.53 -12.54
N LEU A 7 4.95 -18.52 -13.31
CA LEU A 7 4.18 -17.38 -12.83
C LEU A 7 2.90 -17.96 -12.23
N GLY A 8 2.91 -18.16 -10.91
CA GLY A 8 1.75 -18.55 -10.13
C GLY A 8 0.65 -17.54 -10.38
N GLU A 9 -0.45 -18.05 -10.92
CA GLU A 9 -1.66 -17.34 -11.29
C GLU A 9 -2.14 -16.50 -10.10
N LEU A 10 -1.85 -15.19 -10.13
CA LEU A 10 -2.42 -14.23 -9.21
C LEU A 10 -3.91 -14.14 -9.53
N SER A 11 -4.69 -15.00 -8.87
CA SER A 11 -6.14 -15.09 -8.97
C SER A 11 -6.71 -13.68 -8.83
N SER A 12 -7.14 -13.16 -9.97
CA SER A 12 -7.70 -11.84 -10.14
C SER A 12 -9.08 -11.83 -9.52
N GLN A 13 -9.15 -11.63 -8.21
CA GLN A 13 -10.39 -11.21 -7.56
C GLN A 13 -10.62 -9.74 -7.89
N GLN A 14 -11.02 -9.49 -9.13
CA GLN A 14 -11.30 -8.16 -9.64
C GLN A 14 -12.73 -7.78 -9.24
N GLY A 15 -12.91 -7.23 -8.04
CA GLY A 15 -14.18 -6.62 -7.67
C GLY A 15 -14.46 -5.36 -8.48
N LYS A 16 -15.73 -4.94 -8.47
CA LYS A 16 -16.18 -3.71 -9.11
C LYS A 16 -15.38 -2.52 -8.56
N PRO A 17 -14.94 -1.57 -9.41
CA PRO A 17 -14.37 -0.32 -8.93
C PRO A 17 -15.43 0.45 -8.12
N VAL A 18 -15.07 0.81 -6.90
CA VAL A 18 -15.90 1.55 -5.94
C VAL A 18 -15.06 2.59 -5.22
N ARG A 19 -15.67 3.69 -4.76
CA ARG A 19 -14.98 4.58 -3.82
C ARG A 19 -14.92 3.96 -2.43
N VAL A 20 -13.81 4.16 -1.73
CA VAL A 20 -13.70 3.72 -0.33
C VAL A 20 -14.74 4.48 0.49
N PRO A 21 -15.65 3.78 1.20
CA PRO A 21 -16.63 4.44 2.04
C PRO A 21 -15.95 5.12 3.22
N ASN A 22 -16.39 6.33 3.58
CA ASN A 22 -15.84 7.11 4.69
C ASN A 22 -14.32 7.35 4.63
N SER A 23 -13.76 7.55 3.43
CA SER A 23 -12.31 7.81 3.22
C SER A 23 -11.73 8.90 4.13
N GLU A 24 -12.52 9.92 4.46
CA GLU A 24 -12.11 11.03 5.35
C GLU A 24 -11.85 10.58 6.80
N GLN A 25 -12.40 9.44 7.21
CA GLN A 25 -12.25 8.85 8.55
C GLN A 25 -11.27 7.67 8.55
N ASP A 26 -10.56 7.41 7.45
CA ASP A 26 -9.61 6.30 7.37
C ASP A 26 -8.51 6.48 8.41
N VAL A 27 -8.42 5.51 9.32
CA VAL A 27 -7.39 5.43 10.35
C VAL A 27 -6.15 4.81 9.73
N ILE A 28 -5.17 5.65 9.42
CA ILE A 28 -3.84 5.20 9.02
C ILE A 28 -3.00 5.09 10.30
N GLU A 29 -2.72 3.86 10.74
CA GLU A 29 -1.91 3.65 11.95
C GLU A 29 -0.49 4.21 11.75
N GLU A 30 -0.11 5.21 12.55
CA GLU A 30 1.25 5.77 12.59
C GLU A 30 2.31 4.66 12.65
N ARG A 31 2.12 3.67 13.53
CA ARG A 31 3.06 2.55 13.69
C ARG A 31 3.30 1.80 12.37
N LYS A 32 2.30 1.70 11.48
CA LYS A 32 2.49 1.08 10.16
C LYS A 32 3.31 1.98 9.25
N LEU A 33 3.06 3.29 9.24
CA LEU A 33 3.81 4.25 8.42
C LEU A 33 5.24 4.44 8.90
N ARG A 34 5.46 4.49 10.21
CA ARG A 34 6.77 4.75 10.82
C ARG A 34 7.60 3.48 10.99
N ASP A 35 6.99 2.37 11.41
CA ASP A 35 7.76 1.19 11.83
C ASP A 35 7.65 0.02 10.85
N TYR A 36 6.70 0.04 9.90
CA TYR A 36 6.47 -1.06 8.95
C TYR A 36 6.93 -0.73 7.53
N PHE A 37 6.77 0.52 7.09
CA PHE A 37 7.12 0.97 5.73
C PHE A 37 8.62 1.30 5.53
N PRO A 38 9.28 2.05 6.43
CA PRO A 38 10.68 2.45 6.29
C PRO A 38 11.64 1.60 7.13
N SER A 39 11.16 0.59 7.85
CA SER A 39 12.02 -0.27 8.67
C SER A 39 12.79 -1.27 7.82
N SER A 40 14.10 -1.05 7.71
CA SER A 40 15.07 -1.98 7.13
C SER A 40 15.22 -3.28 7.94
N SER A 41 14.72 -3.31 9.17
CA SER A 41 14.94 -4.39 10.16
C SER A 41 13.96 -5.55 10.03
N HIS A 42 12.94 -5.45 9.18
CA HIS A 42 12.03 -6.57 8.92
C HIS A 42 12.50 -7.37 7.69
N PRO A 43 12.74 -8.70 7.79
CA PRO A 43 13.30 -9.51 6.69
C PRO A 43 12.47 -9.46 5.40
N ILE A 44 11.17 -9.12 5.49
CA ILE A 44 10.25 -8.94 4.37
C ILE A 44 10.12 -7.45 3.94
N GLY A 45 10.34 -6.51 4.86
CA GLY A 45 10.09 -5.07 4.67
C GLY A 45 11.24 -4.26 4.05
N ARG A 46 12.48 -4.78 4.10
CA ARG A 46 13.68 -4.05 3.61
C ARG A 46 13.59 -3.56 2.17
N PHE A 47 12.90 -4.32 1.30
CA PHE A 47 12.73 -3.96 -0.11
C PHE A 47 11.73 -2.82 -0.31
N LYS A 48 10.75 -2.71 0.59
CA LYS A 48 9.81 -1.57 0.61
C LYS A 48 10.50 -0.33 1.15
N ALA A 49 11.30 -0.46 2.22
CA ALA A 49 12.05 0.66 2.79
C ALA A 49 12.98 1.34 1.76
N ALA A 50 13.73 0.56 0.97
CA ALA A 50 14.60 1.11 -0.07
C ALA A 50 13.81 1.83 -1.19
N PHE A 51 12.64 1.32 -1.57
CA PHE A 51 11.77 1.97 -2.56
C PHE A 51 11.29 3.34 -2.08
N PHE A 52 10.77 3.43 -0.84
CA PHE A 52 10.27 4.70 -0.29
C PHE A 52 11.39 5.70 0.00
N ALA A 53 12.55 5.23 0.46
CA ALA A 53 13.73 6.07 0.59
C ALA A 53 14.18 6.65 -0.76
N GLY A 54 14.09 5.87 -1.84
CA GLY A 54 14.36 6.34 -3.21
C GLY A 54 13.39 7.41 -3.71
N LEU A 55 12.19 7.47 -3.13
CA LEU A 55 11.20 8.53 -3.39
C LEU A 55 11.34 9.73 -2.44
N GLY A 56 12.31 9.72 -1.52
CA GLY A 56 12.54 10.80 -0.57
C GLY A 56 11.77 10.70 0.75
N TYR A 57 11.06 9.59 1.00
CA TYR A 57 10.38 9.37 2.27
C TYR A 57 11.32 8.74 3.29
N CYS A 58 11.30 9.25 4.52
CA CYS A 58 12.08 8.71 5.63
C CYS A 58 11.21 8.51 6.88
N GLN A 59 11.72 7.77 7.86
CA GLN A 59 11.00 7.49 9.10
C GLN A 59 10.71 8.77 9.91
N ALA A 60 11.57 9.79 9.81
CA ALA A 60 11.35 11.06 10.50
C ALA A 60 10.19 11.88 9.89
N ASP A 61 9.98 11.74 8.58
CA ASP A 61 8.97 12.48 7.81
C ASP A 61 7.78 11.58 7.39
N TRP A 62 7.43 10.62 8.25
CA TRP A 62 6.33 9.67 7.99
C TRP A 62 4.98 10.38 7.76
N ALA A 63 4.79 11.56 8.34
CA ALA A 63 3.59 12.38 8.17
C ALA A 63 3.42 12.86 6.72
N LYS A 64 4.52 13.15 6.01
CA LYS A 64 4.48 13.50 4.58
C LYS A 64 3.95 12.34 3.75
N LEU A 65 4.43 11.12 4.04
CA LEU A 65 3.92 9.91 3.39
C LEU A 65 2.42 9.69 3.67
N GLU A 66 1.95 10.00 4.89
CA GLU A 66 0.52 9.94 5.19
C GLU A 66 -0.28 10.92 4.34
N GLU A 67 0.16 12.18 4.29
CA GLU A 67 -0.48 13.23 3.51
C GLU A 67 -0.52 12.88 2.02
N ASP A 68 0.59 12.38 1.48
CA ASP A 68 0.69 11.94 0.09
C ASP A 68 -0.23 10.75 -0.21
N ILE A 69 -0.34 9.77 0.70
CA ILE A 69 -1.31 8.67 0.54
C ILE A 69 -2.75 9.20 0.54
N ARG A 70 -3.07 10.11 1.46
CA ARG A 70 -4.43 10.67 1.58
C ARG A 70 -4.81 11.46 0.33
N THR A 71 -3.90 12.30 -0.16
CA THR A 71 -4.17 13.19 -1.29
C THR A 71 -4.08 12.49 -2.64
N GLN A 72 -3.13 11.57 -2.80
CA GLN A 72 -2.88 10.90 -4.07
C GLN A 72 -3.72 9.64 -4.25
N HIS A 73 -4.04 8.88 -3.19
CA HIS A 73 -4.70 7.57 -3.33
C HIS A 73 -6.19 7.59 -3.02
N LEU A 74 -6.65 8.26 -1.96
CA LEU A 74 -8.08 8.26 -1.58
C LEU A 74 -9.05 8.74 -2.67
N PRO A 75 -8.69 9.68 -3.57
CA PRO A 75 -9.58 10.09 -4.66
C PRO A 75 -9.80 9.01 -5.74
N HIS A 76 -8.95 7.98 -5.81
CA HIS A 76 -9.02 6.95 -6.83
C HIS A 76 -10.03 5.85 -6.50
N GLU A 77 -10.50 5.16 -7.54
CA GLU A 77 -11.36 3.99 -7.37
C GLU A 77 -10.58 2.83 -6.75
N ALA A 78 -11.22 2.17 -5.81
CA ALA A 78 -10.74 0.97 -5.14
C ALA A 78 -11.43 -0.27 -5.71
N GLN A 79 -10.69 -1.37 -5.71
CA GLN A 79 -11.23 -2.69 -5.99
C GLN A 79 -11.69 -3.32 -4.68
N GLU A 80 -12.99 -3.62 -4.57
CA GLU A 80 -13.58 -4.28 -3.41
C GLU A 80 -13.38 -5.80 -3.47
N SER A 81 -13.07 -6.45 -2.36
CA SER A 81 -13.07 -7.90 -2.26
C SER A 81 -13.49 -8.37 -0.87
N ASP A 82 -14.03 -9.59 -0.78
CA ASP A 82 -14.37 -10.18 0.50
C ASP A 82 -13.12 -10.72 1.22
N GLY A 83 -13.14 -10.63 2.55
CA GLY A 83 -12.08 -11.15 3.40
C GLY A 83 -12.64 -11.75 4.70
N PRO A 84 -11.82 -12.53 5.42
CA PRO A 84 -12.23 -13.20 6.66
C PRO A 84 -12.60 -12.22 7.79
N TYR A 85 -12.24 -10.94 7.66
CA TYR A 85 -12.50 -9.88 8.64
C TYR A 85 -13.39 -8.77 8.08
N GLY A 86 -14.13 -9.04 6.99
CA GLY A 86 -14.97 -8.07 6.30
C GLY A 86 -14.42 -7.66 4.93
N ARG A 87 -14.92 -6.54 4.41
CA ARG A 87 -14.60 -6.04 3.07
C ARG A 87 -13.20 -5.46 3.02
N LYS A 88 -12.49 -5.74 1.93
CA LYS A 88 -11.17 -5.20 1.62
C LYS A 88 -11.30 -4.27 0.44
N TYR A 89 -10.60 -3.13 0.50
CA TYR A 89 -10.53 -2.17 -0.59
C TYR A 89 -9.07 -2.02 -1.01
N ARG A 90 -8.79 -2.18 -2.31
CA ARG A 90 -7.44 -2.03 -2.86
C ARG A 90 -7.41 -0.90 -3.89
N ILE A 91 -6.63 0.13 -3.60
CA ILE A 91 -6.34 1.21 -4.54
C ILE A 91 -5.00 0.93 -5.21
N GLY A 92 -4.97 0.98 -6.54
CA GLY A 92 -3.75 0.86 -7.34
C GLY A 92 -3.43 2.18 -8.02
N ALA A 93 -2.57 2.99 -7.43
CA ALA A 93 -2.11 4.25 -8.00
C ALA A 93 -0.61 4.47 -7.72
N PRO A 94 0.12 5.14 -8.63
CA PRO A 94 1.49 5.53 -8.36
C PRO A 94 1.56 6.47 -7.16
N ILE A 95 2.70 6.47 -6.46
CA ILE A 95 2.99 7.44 -5.41
C ILE A 95 4.21 8.25 -5.82
N VAL A 96 4.13 9.56 -5.63
CA VAL A 96 5.19 10.52 -5.94
C VAL A 96 5.56 11.24 -4.64
N GLY A 97 6.85 11.37 -4.34
CA GLY A 97 7.38 12.03 -3.13
C GLY A 97 8.06 13.36 -3.42
#